data_AF-A0AAJ2PN00-F1
#
_entry.id   AF-A0AAJ2PN00-F1
#
_cell.length_a   1.000
_cell.length_b   1.000
_cell.length_c   1.000
_cell.angle_alpha   90.00
_cell.angle_beta   90.00
_cell.angle_gamma   90.00
#
_symmetry.space_group_name_H-M   'P 1'
#
loop_
_entity.id
_entity.type
_entity.pdbx_description
1 polymer ?
#
loop_
_entity_poly.entity_id
_entity_poly.type
_entity_poly.pdbx_seq_one_letter_code
_entity_poly.pdbx_strand_id
1 'polypeptide(L)'
;MGNWVVIAQYSYGESYRTEFICRGKKTKDEALEALRAALHTYVPSKNIIEKRRHVYRFDDQESYLVVIKGKLTEWECTLRIAQLVSDSTNPAVAKRAQSDDCGTGVADGPQDRIPPGY
;
A
#
# COMPACT_ATOMS: atom_id res chain seq x y z
N MET A 1 -10.03 8.98 15.08
CA MET A 1 -8.59 9.09 14.74
C MET A 1 -8.30 8.15 13.59
N GLY A 2 -7.51 8.56 12.60
CA GLY A 2 -7.17 7.70 11.46
C GLY A 2 -6.12 6.67 11.87
N ASN A 3 -6.11 5.51 11.21
CA ASN A 3 -4.98 4.58 11.30
C ASN A 3 -4.28 4.60 9.94
N TRP A 4 -3.19 5.33 9.86
CA TRP A 4 -2.40 5.51 8.65
C TRP A 4 -1.17 4.62 8.67
N VAL A 5 -0.80 4.16 7.48
CA VAL A 5 0.35 3.30 7.23
C VAL A 5 1.23 3.92 6.15
N VAL A 6 2.53 3.62 6.22
CA VAL A 6 3.49 3.88 5.13
C VAL A 6 3.83 2.54 4.52
N ILE A 7 3.69 2.42 3.20
CA ILE A 7 3.93 1.18 2.48
C ILE A 7 5.01 1.35 1.41
N ALA A 8 5.71 0.26 1.14
CA ALA A 8 6.51 0.08 -0.06
C ALA A 8 5.83 -0.93 -0.96
N GLN A 9 5.66 -0.58 -2.23
CA GLN A 9 5.12 -1.46 -3.25
C GLN A 9 6.19 -1.78 -4.27
N TYR A 10 6.30 -3.06 -4.60
CA TYR A 10 7.20 -3.59 -5.60
C TYR A 10 6.38 -4.17 -6.74
N SER A 11 6.75 -3.79 -7.96
CA SER A 11 6.25 -4.40 -9.20
C SER A 11 7.44 -5.05 -9.90
N TYR A 12 7.50 -6.38 -9.90
CA TYR A 12 8.50 -7.13 -10.67
C TYR A 12 7.79 -8.13 -11.56
N GLY A 13 7.63 -7.78 -12.84
CA GLY A 13 6.82 -8.58 -13.78
C GLY A 13 5.38 -8.73 -13.27
N GLU A 14 4.92 -9.98 -13.13
CA GLU A 14 3.58 -10.32 -12.63
C GLU A 14 3.49 -10.35 -11.09
N SER A 15 4.61 -10.21 -10.38
CA SER A 15 4.63 -10.25 -8.93
C SER A 15 4.47 -8.86 -8.32
N TYR A 16 3.38 -8.70 -7.57
CA TYR A 16 3.11 -7.53 -6.74
C TYR A 16 3.36 -7.86 -5.28
N ARG A 17 4.28 -7.13 -4.64
CA ARG A 17 4.56 -7.26 -3.21
C ARG A 17 4.35 -5.92 -2.53
N THR A 18 3.62 -5.92 -1.42
CA THR A 18 3.45 -4.74 -0.56
C THR A 18 4.08 -5.02 0.80
N GLU A 19 4.91 -4.10 1.27
CA GLU A 19 5.50 -4.12 2.60
C GLU A 19 5.04 -2.91 3.41
N PHE A 20 4.91 -3.10 4.72
CA PHE A 20 4.57 -2.02 5.63
C PHE A 20 5.85 -1.50 6.29
N ILE A 21 6.20 -0.26 5.99
CA ILE A 21 7.34 0.43 6.62
C ILE A 21 6.95 0.89 8.02
N CYS A 22 5.74 1.44 8.15
CA CYS A 22 5.20 1.95 9.41
C CYS A 22 3.69 1.71 9.47
N ARG A 23 3.17 1.44 10.66
CA ARG A 23 1.73 1.27 10.93
C ARG A 23 1.28 2.14 12.10
N GLY A 24 -0.02 2.40 12.19
CA GLY A 24 -0.62 3.00 13.39
C GLY A 24 -0.41 4.50 13.56
N LYS A 25 -0.13 5.24 12.48
CA LYS A 25 -0.02 6.71 12.54
C LYS A 25 -1.41 7.32 12.74
N LYS A 26 -1.56 8.25 13.68
CA LYS A 26 -2.88 8.75 14.11
C LYS A 26 -3.44 9.78 13.15
N THR A 27 -2.56 10.50 12.46
CA THR A 27 -2.88 11.56 11.51
C THR A 27 -2.21 11.32 10.17
N LYS A 28 -2.74 11.98 9.14
CA LYS A 28 -2.14 11.97 7.79
C LYS A 28 -0.76 12.62 7.81
N ASP A 29 -0.60 13.73 8.53
CA ASP A 29 0.67 14.45 8.63
C ASP A 29 1.77 13.61 9.28
N GLU A 30 1.46 12.87 10.35
CA GLU A 30 2.41 11.92 10.97
C GLU A 30 2.85 10.83 9.98
N ALA A 31 1.94 10.37 9.12
CA ALA A 31 2.25 9.38 8.09
C ALA A 31 3.09 9.98 6.96
N LEU A 32 2.81 11.23 6.55
CA LEU A 32 3.59 11.95 5.55
C LEU A 32 5.01 12.26 6.04
N GLU A 33 5.18 12.64 7.30
CA GLU A 33 6.51 12.81 7.91
C GLU A 33 7.27 11.48 7.93
N ALA A 34 6.61 10.39 8.32
CA ALA A 34 7.22 9.06 8.27
C ALA A 34 7.57 8.63 6.83
N LEU A 35 6.74 8.97 5.85
CA LEU A 35 7.02 8.73 4.43
C LEU A 35 8.25 9.52 3.98
N ARG A 36 8.34 10.82 4.29
CA ARG A 36 9.50 11.68 3.96
C ARG A 36 10.79 11.12 4.54
N ALA A 37 10.78 10.65 5.79
CA ALA A 37 11.92 9.97 6.38
C ALA A 37 12.27 8.67 5.64
N ALA A 38 11.26 7.87 5.25
CA ALA A 38 11.46 6.61 4.53
C ALA A 38 12.05 6.82 3.13
N LEU A 39 11.74 7.93 2.43
CA LEU A 39 12.30 8.24 1.10
C LEU A 39 13.84 8.22 1.09
N HIS A 40 14.47 8.57 2.22
CA HIS A 40 15.91 8.68 2.34
C HIS A 40 16.57 7.48 3.05
N THR A 41 15.80 6.66 3.75
CA THR A 41 16.33 5.62 4.66
C THR A 41 15.85 4.22 4.36
N TYR A 42 14.75 4.07 3.62
CA TYR A 42 14.24 2.76 3.27
C TYR A 42 15.23 2.01 2.39
N VAL A 43 15.46 0.73 2.70
CA VAL A 43 16.28 -0.19 1.93
C VAL A 43 15.51 -1.50 1.75
N PRO A 44 15.31 -1.99 0.52
CA PRO A 44 14.54 -3.21 0.23
C PRO A 44 15.09 -4.48 0.88
N SER A 45 16.40 -4.53 1.08
CA SER A 45 17.10 -5.68 1.63
C SER A 45 18.35 -5.23 2.38
N LYS A 46 18.61 -5.86 3.52
CA LYS A 46 19.77 -5.57 4.37
C LYS A 46 21.13 -5.81 3.69
N ASN A 47 21.13 -6.56 2.58
CA ASN A 47 22.35 -6.91 1.86
C ASN A 47 22.69 -5.94 0.72
N ILE A 48 21.89 -4.88 0.52
CA ILE A 48 22.13 -3.89 -0.53
C ILE A 48 23.16 -2.89 -0.04
N ILE A 49 24.25 -2.76 -0.78
CA ILE A 49 25.18 -1.63 -0.67
C ILE A 49 24.74 -0.59 -1.69
N GLU A 50 24.00 0.42 -1.21
CA GLU A 50 23.50 1.52 -2.02
C GLU A 50 24.65 2.38 -2.54
N LYS A 51 24.70 2.56 -3.87
CA LYS A 51 25.62 3.49 -4.52
C LYS A 51 24.95 4.78 -4.92
N ARG A 52 23.69 4.69 -5.33
CA ARG A 52 22.90 5.82 -5.82
C ARG A 52 21.43 5.58 -5.56
N ARG A 53 20.72 6.66 -5.26
CA ARG A 53 19.27 6.69 -5.11
C ARG A 53 18.68 7.85 -5.91
N HIS A 54 17.60 7.57 -6.61
CA HIS A 54 16.74 8.56 -7.21
C HIS A 54 15.36 8.49 -6.56
N VAL A 55 14.79 9.65 -6.28
CA VAL A 55 13.44 9.78 -5.75
C VAL A 55 12.67 10.69 -6.67
N TYR A 56 11.62 10.16 -7.28
CA TYR A 56 10.69 10.90 -8.11
C TYR A 56 9.36 11.01 -7.39
N ARG A 57 8.69 12.15 -7.52
CA ARG A 57 7.35 12.35 -6.99
C ARG A 57 6.35 12.09 -8.11
N PHE A 58 5.33 11.28 -7.85
CA PHE A 58 4.21 11.11 -8.78
C PHE A 58 3.31 12.36 -8.76
N ASP A 59 2.48 12.52 -9.79
CA ASP A 59 1.60 13.70 -9.92
C ASP A 59 0.50 13.75 -8.84
N ASP A 60 0.23 12.62 -8.18
CA ASP A 60 -0.66 12.52 -7.02
C ASP A 60 -0.09 13.15 -5.74
N GLN A 61 1.17 13.62 -5.77
CA GLN A 61 1.93 14.30 -4.70
C GLN A 61 2.13 13.52 -3.39
N GLU A 62 1.49 12.36 -3.24
CA GLU A 62 1.51 11.52 -2.03
C GLU A 62 2.17 10.16 -2.26
N SER A 63 2.61 9.90 -3.49
CA SER A 63 3.38 8.73 -3.87
C SER A 63 4.73 9.13 -4.46
N TYR A 64 5.74 8.29 -4.23
CA TYR A 64 7.10 8.51 -4.71
C TYR A 64 7.66 7.23 -5.31
N LEU A 65 8.28 7.33 -6.49
CA LEU A 65 9.10 6.26 -7.05
C LEU A 65 10.51 6.40 -6.52
N VAL A 66 10.99 5.38 -5.84
CA VAL A 66 12.36 5.29 -5.32
C VAL A 66 13.11 4.23 -6.10
N VAL A 67 14.15 4.66 -6.81
CA VAL A 67 15.07 3.79 -7.56
C VAL A 67 16.40 3.75 -6.83
N ILE A 68 16.78 2.59 -6.32
CA ILE A 68 18.03 2.35 -5.58
C ILE A 68 18.94 1.49 -6.45
N LYS A 69 20.06 2.07 -6.90
CA LYS A 69 21.10 1.37 -7.64
C LYS A 69 22.18 0.91 -6.66
N GLY A 70 22.28 -0.40 -6.50
CA GLY A 70 23.36 -1.07 -5.80
C GLY A 70 24.56 -1.35 -6.71
N LYS A 71 25.51 -2.15 -6.23
CA LYS A 71 26.70 -2.55 -7.01
C LYS A 71 26.36 -3.53 -8.16
N LEU A 72 25.40 -4.42 -7.96
CA LEU A 72 25.02 -5.50 -8.89
C LEU A 72 23.53 -5.52 -9.21
N THR A 73 22.71 -4.79 -8.47
CA THR A 73 21.25 -4.84 -8.54
C THR A 73 20.66 -3.45 -8.54
N GLU A 74 19.54 -3.31 -9.23
CA GLU A 74 18.71 -2.11 -9.23
C GLU A 74 17.35 -2.49 -8.65
N TRP A 75 16.86 -1.64 -7.75
CA TRP A 75 15.60 -1.83 -7.07
C TRP A 75 14.70 -0.64 -7.32
N GLU A 76 13.46 -0.93 -7.68
CA GLU A 76 12.43 0.06 -7.88
C GLU A 76 11.28 -0.24 -6.92
N CYS A 77 10.86 0.76 -6.16
CA CYS A 77 9.71 0.65 -5.30
C CYS A 77 8.92 1.95 -5.26
N THR A 78 7.60 1.83 -5.10
CA THR A 78 6.74 2.98 -4.87
C THR A 78 6.47 3.10 -3.37
N LEU A 79 6.84 4.24 -2.78
CA LEU A 79 6.54 4.57 -1.41
C LEU A 79 5.33 5.50 -1.36
N ARG A 80 4.34 5.15 -0.54
CA ARG A 80 3.12 5.95 -0.36
C ARG A 80 2.49 5.72 1.01
N ILE A 81 1.55 6.59 1.36
CA ILE A 81 0.69 6.39 2.53
C ILE A 81 -0.62 5.70 2.15
N ALA A 82 -1.22 5.02 3.11
CA ALA A 82 -2.59 4.50 3.01
C ALA A 82 -3.30 4.62 4.35
N GLN A 83 -4.63 4.76 4.32
CA GLN A 83 -5.47 4.77 5.51
C GLN A 83 -6.17 3.42 5.66
N LEU A 84 -6.13 2.85 6.85
CA LEU A 84 -6.98 1.73 7.22
C LEU A 84 -8.41 2.24 7.40
N VAL A 85 -9.30 1.83 6.50
CA VAL A 85 -10.71 2.22 6.50
C VAL A 85 -11.58 1.19 7.24
N SER A 86 -11.21 -0.09 7.16
CA SER A 86 -11.96 -1.19 7.75
C SER A 86 -11.02 -2.30 8.21
N ASP A 87 -11.29 -2.87 9.38
CA ASP A 87 -10.59 -4.02 9.93
C ASP A 87 -11.64 -5.02 10.43
N SER A 88 -11.75 -6.17 9.75
CA SER A 88 -12.74 -7.21 10.08
C SER A 88 -12.48 -7.88 11.43
N THR A 89 -11.26 -7.76 11.96
CA THR A 89 -10.92 -8.27 13.29
C THR A 89 -11.40 -7.34 14.40
N ASN A 90 -11.84 -6.12 14.06
CA ASN A 90 -12.46 -5.21 15.01
C ASN A 90 -13.92 -5.61 15.26
N PRO A 91 -14.30 -5.94 16.51
CA PRO A 91 -15.66 -6.41 16.83
C PRO A 91 -16.76 -5.38 16.53
N ALA A 92 -16.44 -4.09 16.44
CA ALA A 92 -17.40 -3.06 16.04
C ALA A 92 -17.74 -3.09 14.54
N VAL A 93 -16.84 -3.62 13.70
CA VAL A 93 -17.02 -3.77 12.25
C VAL A 93 -17.59 -5.14 11.91
N ALA A 94 -17.18 -6.19 12.64
CA ALA A 94 -17.69 -7.56 12.47
C ALA A 94 -19.23 -7.66 12.57
N LYS A 95 -19.86 -6.82 13.41
CA LYS A 95 -21.34 -6.76 13.50
C LYS A 95 -22.01 -6.26 12.22
N ARG A 96 -21.37 -5.34 11.45
CA ARG A 96 -21.93 -4.88 10.16
C ARG A 96 -21.86 -5.99 9.11
N ALA A 97 -20.76 -6.74 9.04
CA ALA A 97 -20.63 -7.85 8.11
C ALA A 97 -21.66 -8.98 8.34
N GLN A 98 -22.12 -9.17 9.58
CA GLN A 98 -23.18 -10.15 9.91
C GLN A 98 -24.61 -9.62 9.68
N SER A 99 -24.79 -8.30 9.55
CA SER A 99 -26.11 -7.70 9.38
C SER A 99 -26.62 -7.78 7.94
N ASP A 100 -25.72 -7.91 6.97
CA ASP A 100 -26.05 -8.02 5.54
C ASP A 100 -26.26 -9.49 5.09
N ASP A 101 -26.07 -10.47 5.97
CA ASP A 101 -26.18 -11.91 5.66
C ASP A 101 -27.56 -12.51 6.01
N CYS A 102 -28.58 -11.67 6.19
CA CYS A 102 -29.97 -12.11 6.34
C CYS A 102 -30.87 -11.43 5.29
N GLY A 103 -30.53 -11.65 4.01
CA GLY A 103 -31.29 -11.08 2.90
C GLY A 103 -30.94 -11.70 1.55
N THR A 104 -31.50 -12.89 1.29
CA THR A 104 -31.74 -13.46 -0.04
C THR A 104 -30.51 -14.06 -0.74
N GLY A 105 -30.34 -15.38 -0.60
CA GLY A 105 -29.36 -16.13 -1.37
C GLY A 105 -29.67 -16.14 -2.87
N VAL A 106 -28.67 -15.86 -3.71
CA VAL A 106 -28.53 -16.38 -5.09
C VAL A 106 -27.04 -16.38 -5.51
N ALA A 107 -26.55 -17.57 -5.85
CA ALA A 107 -25.46 -17.94 -6.75
C ALA A 107 -24.02 -17.41 -6.57
N ASP A 108 -23.16 -18.35 -6.18
CA ASP A 108 -21.70 -18.38 -6.34
C ASP A 108 -21.30 -18.36 -7.83
N GLY A 109 -20.60 -17.31 -8.29
CA GLY A 109 -20.10 -17.17 -9.66
C GLY A 109 -19.28 -15.88 -9.86
N PRO A 110 -18.26 -15.87 -10.75
CA PRO A 110 -17.34 -14.74 -10.90
C PRO A 110 -18.05 -13.48 -11.41
N GLN A 111 -17.75 -12.33 -10.78
CA GLN A 111 -18.39 -11.03 -11.02
C GLN A 111 -17.88 -10.28 -12.27
N ASP A 112 -17.41 -10.98 -13.30
CA ASP A 112 -17.10 -10.34 -14.59
C ASP A 112 -18.38 -10.14 -15.40
N ARG A 113 -19.21 -9.18 -14.97
CA ARG A 113 -20.29 -8.62 -15.79
C ARG A 113 -19.78 -7.36 -16.48
N ILE A 114 -19.20 -7.53 -17.66
CA ILE A 114 -19.09 -6.45 -18.64
C ILE A 114 -20.52 -6.00 -18.96
N PRO A 115 -20.89 -4.71 -18.80
CA PRO A 115 -22.22 -4.26 -19.17
C PRO A 115 -22.39 -4.35 -20.70
N PRO A 116 -23.51 -4.85 -21.22
CA PRO A 116 -23.76 -4.79 -22.66
C PRO A 116 -23.97 -3.33 -23.08
N GLY A 117 -23.01 -2.81 -23.84
CA GLY A 117 -23.16 -1.54 -24.56
C GLY A 117 -24.07 -1.71 -25.77
N TYR A 118 -24.89 -0.67 -25.98
CA TYR A 118 -25.83 -0.46 -27.09
C TYR A 118 -25.22 -0.58 -28.49
#